data_AF-A0A2U2JEP0-F1
#
_entry.id   AF-A0A2U2JEP0-F1
#
_cell.length_a   1.000
_cell.length_b   1.000
_cell.length_c   1.000
_cell.angle_alpha   90.00
_cell.angle_beta   90.00
_cell.angle_gamma   90.00
#
_symmetry.space_group_name_H-M   'P 1'
#
loop_
_entity.id
_entity.type
_entity.pdbx_description
1 polymer ?
#
loop_
_entity_poly.entity_id
_entity_poly.type
_entity_poly.pdbx_seq_one_letter_code
_entity_poly.pdbx_strand_id
1 'polypeptide(L)'
;MGHRFAFEQFYQPKKQTTFRTRYRISTEKPLNGERVDVKEFYIKFANEYLCDFSDFEIRVTQYLGYQASKKDKIEFGLYYRVSDFISNQTENTLWLRTTWYISL
;
A
#
# COMPACT_ATOMS: atom_id res chain seq x y z
N MET A 1 -13.23 4.73 4.16
CA MET A 1 -11.99 4.27 4.83
C MET A 1 -11.98 2.77 4.85
N GLY A 2 -10.84 2.14 4.55
CA GLY A 2 -10.67 0.69 4.58
C GLY A 2 -9.49 0.32 5.46
N HIS A 3 -9.66 -0.69 6.31
CA HIS A 3 -8.59 -1.31 7.08
C HIS A 3 -8.53 -2.81 6.78
N ARG A 4 -7.33 -3.38 6.81
CA ARG A 4 -7.10 -4.81 6.56
C ARG A 4 -6.06 -5.34 7.51
N PHE A 5 -6.40 -6.42 8.19
CA PHE A 5 -5.49 -7.26 8.94
C PHE A 5 -5.20 -8.52 8.13
N ALA A 6 -3.95 -8.96 8.12
CA ALA A 6 -3.55 -10.21 7.50
C ALA A 6 -2.46 -10.88 8.34
N PHE A 7 -2.55 -12.20 8.44
CA PHE A 7 -1.53 -13.05 9.04
C PHE A 7 -1.13 -14.09 7.98
N GLU A 8 0.11 -14.05 7.55
CA GLU A 8 0.66 -14.84 6.44
C GLU A 8 1.75 -15.77 7.00
N GLN A 9 1.73 -17.03 6.58
CA GLN A 9 2.79 -18.01 6.89
C GLN A 9 3.51 -18.39 5.59
N PHE A 10 4.84 -18.23 5.57
CA PHE A 10 5.65 -18.49 4.38
C PHE A 10 6.45 -19.78 4.55
N TYR A 11 6.22 -20.72 3.63
CA TYR A 11 6.99 -21.96 3.52
C TYR A 11 7.98 -21.83 2.36
N GLN A 12 9.27 -22.02 2.64
CA GLN A 12 10.33 -21.93 1.65
C GLN A 12 11.23 -23.16 1.73
N PRO A 13 11.57 -23.82 0.61
CA PRO A 13 12.51 -24.94 0.62
C PRO A 13 13.86 -24.50 1.20
N LYS A 14 14.40 -25.30 2.14
CA LYS A 14 15.69 -25.05 2.80
C LYS A 14 15.78 -23.74 3.60
N LYS A 15 14.65 -23.17 4.02
CA LYS A 15 14.58 -22.01 4.91
C LYS A 15 13.58 -22.26 6.04
N GLN A 16 13.79 -21.59 7.17
CA GLN A 16 12.85 -21.64 8.29
C GLN A 16 11.52 -21.01 7.88
N THR A 17 10.41 -21.59 8.34
CA THR A 17 9.09 -20.99 8.20
C THR A 17 9.06 -19.62 8.86
N THR A 18 8.65 -18.60 8.11
CA THR A 18 8.48 -17.25 8.65
C THR A 18 6.99 -16.92 8.75
N PHE A 19 6.67 -16.09 9.74
CA PHE A 19 5.31 -15.62 9.96
C PHE A 19 5.31 -14.12 9.88
N ARG A 20 4.33 -13.58 9.16
CA ARG A 20 4.25 -12.17 8.85
C ARG A 20 2.87 -11.66 9.17
N THR A 21 2.80 -10.69 10.06
CA THR A 21 1.59 -9.96 10.36
C THR A 21 1.61 -8.64 9.61
N ARG A 22 0.48 -8.28 9.01
CA ARG A 22 0.31 -7.02 8.30
C ARG A 22 -0.95 -6.32 8.76
N TYR A 23 -0.81 -5.04 9.07
CA TYR A 23 -1.92 -4.12 9.23
C TYR A 23 -1.82 -3.00 8.20
N ARG A 24 -2.89 -2.75 7.45
CA ARG A 24 -2.99 -1.66 6.49
C ARG A 24 -4.22 -0.83 6.76
N ILE A 25 -4.08 0.49 6.76
CA ILE A 25 -5.18 1.43 6.72
C ILE A 25 -5.04 2.32 5.48
N SER A 26 -6.16 2.55 4.79
CA SER A 26 -6.22 3.41 3.62
C SER A 26 -7.47 4.26 3.60
N THR A 27 -7.31 5.49 3.13
CA THR A 27 -8.40 6.42 2.87
C THR A 27 -8.24 7.00 1.48
N GLU A 28 -9.37 7.23 0.82
CA GLU A 28 -9.43 7.96 -0.44
C GLU A 28 -10.48 9.06 -0.30
N LYS A 29 -10.19 10.22 -0.90
CA LYS A 29 -11.05 11.40 -0.85
C LYS A 29 -11.17 11.97 -2.27
N PRO A 30 -12.40 12.13 -2.80
CA PRO A 30 -12.62 12.86 -4.05
C PRO A 30 -12.16 14.31 -3.92
N LEU A 31 -11.71 14.90 -5.02
CA LEU A 31 -11.38 16.33 -5.03
C LEU A 31 -12.62 17.20 -5.16
N ASN A 32 -13.71 16.66 -5.71
CA ASN A 32 -14.98 17.33 -5.92
C ASN A 32 -16.14 16.44 -5.46
N GLY A 33 -16.93 16.91 -4.51
CA GLY A 33 -18.13 16.20 -4.05
C GLY A 33 -17.88 15.18 -2.94
N GLU A 34 -18.79 14.22 -2.82
CA GLU A 34 -18.86 13.30 -1.66
C GLU A 34 -18.31 11.90 -1.96
N ARG A 35 -18.24 11.51 -3.23
CA ARG A 35 -17.78 10.19 -3.69
C ARG A 35 -16.92 10.36 -4.93
N VAL A 36 -16.04 9.39 -5.18
CA VAL A 36 -15.22 9.38 -6.39
C VAL A 36 -16.10 9.06 -7.59
N ASP A 37 -16.40 10.07 -8.38
CA ASP A 37 -17.20 9.96 -9.59
C ASP A 37 -16.35 9.65 -10.83
N VAL A 38 -17.01 9.22 -11.90
CA VAL A 38 -16.34 8.97 -13.19
C VAL A 38 -15.87 10.29 -13.78
N LYS A 39 -14.65 10.29 -14.33
CA LYS A 39 -13.89 11.45 -14.80
C LYS A 39 -13.48 12.42 -13.70
N GLU A 40 -13.29 11.90 -12.49
CA GLU A 40 -12.88 12.69 -11.34
C GLU A 40 -11.49 12.31 -10.83
N PHE A 41 -10.77 13.31 -10.31
CA PHE A 41 -9.55 13.10 -9.56
C PHE A 41 -9.86 12.88 -8.09
N TYR A 42 -9.06 12.05 -7.44
CA TYR A 42 -9.12 11.82 -6.00
C TYR A 42 -7.71 11.64 -5.44
N ILE A 43 -7.55 11.88 -4.15
CA ILE A 43 -6.31 11.60 -3.44
C ILE A 43 -6.52 10.37 -2.57
N LYS A 44 -5.49 9.52 -2.51
CA LYS A 44 -5.48 8.32 -1.68
C LYS A 44 -4.22 8.26 -0.85
N PHE A 45 -4.42 8.02 0.44
CA PHE A 45 -3.35 7.81 1.40
C PHE A 45 -3.49 6.43 2.00
N ALA A 46 -2.39 5.72 2.13
CA ALA A 46 -2.36 4.49 2.91
C ALA A 46 -1.09 4.39 3.73
N ASN A 47 -1.25 3.80 4.90
CA ASN A 47 -0.17 3.42 5.79
C ASN A 47 -0.25 1.92 6.05
N GLU A 48 0.89 1.25 6.01
CA GLU A 48 0.99 -0.17 6.25
C GLU A 48 2.15 -0.46 7.20
N TYR A 49 1.85 -1.28 8.20
CA TYR A 49 2.81 -1.87 9.12
C TYR A 49 2.90 -3.36 8.81
N LEU A 50 4.12 -3.83 8.61
CA LEU A 50 4.41 -5.22 8.32
C LEU A 50 5.46 -5.68 9.33
N CYS A 51 5.09 -6.68 10.11
CA CYS A 51 5.91 -7.25 11.17
C CYS A 51 6.21 -8.69 10.82
N ASP A 52 7.48 -9.02 10.68
CA ASP A 52 7.99 -10.39 10.70
C ASP A 52 8.57 -10.63 12.10
N PHE A 53 8.72 -11.88 12.55
CA PHE A 53 9.26 -12.15 13.89
C PHE A 53 10.65 -11.55 14.15
N SER A 54 11.39 -11.26 13.08
CA SER A 54 12.75 -10.72 13.14
C SER A 54 12.83 -9.22 12.83
N ASP A 55 11.82 -8.62 12.20
CA ASP A 55 11.94 -7.26 11.67
C ASP A 55 10.60 -6.54 11.49
N PHE A 56 10.65 -5.22 11.41
CA PHE A 56 9.52 -4.34 11.24
C PHE A 56 9.71 -3.42 10.04
N GLU A 57 8.67 -3.34 9.22
CA GLU A 57 8.64 -2.54 8.00
C GLU A 57 7.44 -1.58 8.02
N ILE A 58 7.70 -0.31 7.75
CA ILE A 58 6.69 0.76 7.66
C ILE A 58 6.61 1.25 6.24
N ARG A 59 5.39 1.34 5.71
CA ARG A 59 5.13 1.82 4.35
C ARG A 59 4.13 2.97 4.38
N VAL A 60 4.49 4.06 3.72
CA VAL A 60 3.61 5.21 3.49
C VAL A 60 3.41 5.36 2.00
N THR A 61 2.16 5.44 1.57
CA THR A 61 1.82 5.60 0.15
C THR A 61 0.84 6.74 -0.04
N GLN A 62 1.11 7.55 -1.06
CA GLN A 62 0.31 8.72 -1.42
C GLN A 62 0.10 8.67 -2.92
N TYR A 63 -1.16 8.68 -3.37
CA TYR A 63 -1.52 8.61 -4.77
C TYR A 63 -2.45 9.76 -5.13
N LEU A 64 -2.18 10.39 -6.27
CA LEU A 64 -3.17 11.11 -7.05
C LEU A 64 -3.76 10.13 -8.05
N GLY A 65 -5.06 9.90 -7.97
CA GLY A 65 -5.76 8.99 -8.86
C GLY A 65 -6.81 9.68 -9.70
N TYR A 66 -7.15 9.04 -10.81
CA TYR A 66 -8.17 9.47 -11.75
C TYR A 66 -9.07 8.29 -12.11
N GLN A 67 -10.37 8.44 -11.87
CA GLN A 67 -11.37 7.44 -12.20
C GLN A 67 -11.83 7.62 -13.65
N ALA A 68 -11.16 6.97 -14.61
CA ALA A 68 -11.42 7.18 -16.04
C ALA A 68 -12.79 6.65 -16.49
N SER A 69 -13.21 5.50 -15.95
CA SER A 69 -14.51 4.89 -16.24
C SER A 69 -15.03 4.20 -14.97
N LYS A 70 -16.19 3.53 -14.99
CA LYS A 70 -16.60 2.68 -13.84
C LYS A 70 -15.70 1.45 -13.63
N LYS A 71 -14.91 1.08 -14.64
CA LYS A 71 -14.05 -0.11 -14.65
C LYS A 71 -12.55 0.23 -14.61
N ASP A 72 -12.19 1.45 -14.98
CA ASP A 72 -10.80 1.88 -15.18
C ASP A 72 -10.43 2.99 -14.21
N LYS A 73 -9.31 2.79 -13.52
CA LYS A 73 -8.75 3.76 -12.57
C LYS A 73 -7.24 3.79 -12.71
N ILE A 74 -6.67 4.99 -12.80
CA ILE A 74 -5.23 5.22 -12.91
C ILE A 74 -4.77 5.94 -11.64
N GLU A 75 -3.75 5.43 -10.98
CA GLU A 75 -3.12 6.02 -9.80
C GLU A 75 -1.66 6.34 -10.10
N PHE A 76 -1.21 7.55 -9.80
CA PHE A 76 0.18 7.96 -9.81
C PHE A 76 0.58 8.44 -8.42
N GLY A 77 1.72 8.02 -7.90
CA GLY A 77 2.05 8.36 -6.53
C GLY A 77 3.42 7.98 -6.04
N LEU A 78 3.67 8.40 -4.80
CA LEU A 78 4.87 8.11 -4.04
C LEU A 78 4.63 6.91 -3.15
N TYR A 79 5.61 6.04 -3.11
CA TYR A 79 5.67 4.91 -2.21
C TYR A 79 6.97 5.03 -1.43
N TYR A 80 6.88 5.23 -0.12
CA TYR A 80 8.02 5.31 0.77
C TYR A 80 7.99 4.11 1.73
N ARG A 81 9.15 3.49 1.92
CA ARG A 81 9.31 2.32 2.78
C ARG A 81 10.54 2.48 3.65
N VAL A 82 10.35 2.11 4.90
CA VAL A 82 11.42 1.89 5.87
C VAL A 82 11.40 0.41 6.21
N SER A 83 12.47 -0.30 5.88
CA SER A 83 12.68 -1.72 6.19
C SER A 83 13.81 -1.85 7.21
N ASP A 84 13.98 -3.04 7.79
CA ASP A 84 15.15 -3.34 8.62
C ASP A 84 15.24 -2.39 9.83
N PHE A 85 14.08 -2.13 10.45
CA PHE A 85 13.99 -1.22 11.59
C PHE A 85 14.59 -1.83 12.86
N ILE A 86 14.52 -3.16 13.01
CA ILE A 86 15.04 -3.86 14.19
C ILE A 86 16.49 -4.33 13.96
N SER A 87 16.84 -4.65 12.71
CA SER A 87 18.24 -4.96 12.36
C SER A 87 19.05 -3.65 12.33
N ASN A 88 20.34 -3.69 12.66
CA ASN A 88 21.19 -2.49 12.85
C ASN A 88 21.41 -1.63 11.58
N GLN A 89 20.65 -1.86 10.49
CA GLN A 89 20.79 -1.18 9.21
C GLN A 89 19.42 -0.82 8.62
N THR A 90 18.81 0.23 9.15
CA THR A 90 17.55 0.76 8.61
C THR A 90 17.69 1.18 7.15
N GLU A 91 16.94 0.54 6.27
CA GLU A 91 16.91 0.86 4.84
C GLU A 91 15.73 1.78 4.51
N ASN A 92 16.01 2.85 3.76
CA ASN A 92 15.02 3.83 3.34
C ASN A 92 14.91 3.83 1.82
N THR A 93 13.71 3.57 1.31
CA THR A 93 13.47 3.45 -0.13
C THR A 93 12.26 4.27 -0.56
N LEU A 94 12.42 5.02 -1.64
CA LEU A 94 11.38 5.87 -2.23
C LEU A 94 11.20 5.51 -3.70
N TRP A 95 9.95 5.25 -4.10
CA TRP A 95 9.60 4.95 -5.49
C TRP A 95 8.50 5.88 -5.98
N LEU A 96 8.58 6.21 -7.27
CA LEU A 96 7.46 6.69 -8.05
C LEU A 96 6.72 5.50 -8.63
N ARG A 97 5.40 5.45 -8.46
CA ARG A 97 4.57 4.32 -8.89
C ARG A 97 3.36 4.80 -9.67
N THR A 98 3.19 4.25 -10.86
CA THR A 98 1.95 4.33 -11.64
C THR A 98 1.25 2.97 -11.56
N THR A 99 -0.07 2.96 -11.40
CA THR A 99 -0.88 1.73 -11.35
C THR A 99 -2.16 1.94 -12.12
N TRP A 100 -2.48 1.02 -13.02
CA TRP A 100 -3.74 0.99 -13.75
C TRP A 100 -4.55 -0.21 -13.26
N TYR A 101 -5.76 0.07 -12.74
CA TYR A 101 -6.73 -0.94 -12.35
C TYR A 101 -7.76 -1.07 -13.46
N ILE A 102 -7.98 -2.31 -13.89
CA ILE A 102 -8.98 -2.68 -14.89
C ILE A 102 -9.89 -3.76 -14.30
N SER A 103 -11.18 -3.66 -14.58
CA SER A 103 -12.14 -4.74 -14.34
C SER A 103 -12.57 -5.31 -15.69
N LEU A 104 -12.29 -6.60 -15.91
CA LEU A 104 -12.71 -7.33 -17.12
C LEU A 104 -14.22 -7.60 -17.05
#